data_AF-A0AA39TT94-F1
#
_entry.id   AF-A0AA39TT94-F1
#
_cell.length_a   1.000
_cell.length_b   1.000
_cell.length_c   1.000
_cell.angle_alpha   90.00
_cell.angle_beta   90.00
_cell.angle_gamma   90.00
#
_symmetry.space_group_name_H-M   'P 1'
#
loop_
_entity.id
_entity.type
_entity.pdbx_description
1 polymer ?
#
loop_
_entity_poly.entity_id
_entity_poly.type
_entity_poly.pdbx_seq_one_letter_code
_entity_poly.pdbx_strand_id
1 'polypeptide(L)'
;MNCNIWVRDSVSGCCQVLAEAFHDGYSWVVEALDHHLSESILKCQSLLDSDAAVREDDDAEPILHMSLMEVLNSVNFYLIYRPVLRSARRSIRHIFETGLEDDFDQNGLLWDVWDRLKEVAGLRWEAREDLAAQEVTKCMNPECATPERALRQCSSCSNAYFCDPVCQRIAWRLEHKKSCHERRGMAFPWDETKPVLTTHIWPRQAHHRPGYQLLLRGG
;
A
#
# COMPACT_ATOMS: atom_id res chain seq x y z
N MET A 1 -9.56 -5.69 38.69
CA MET A 1 -10.19 -5.83 37.37
C MET A 1 -9.13 -5.54 36.33
N ASN A 2 -8.73 -6.54 35.55
CA ASN A 2 -7.64 -6.40 34.59
C ASN A 2 -8.12 -5.62 33.36
N CYS A 3 -7.79 -4.33 33.31
CA CYS A 3 -8.04 -3.45 32.17
C CYS A 3 -7.51 -4.03 30.85
N ASN A 4 -6.42 -4.81 30.91
CA ASN A 4 -5.79 -5.44 29.75
C ASN A 4 -6.68 -6.47 29.06
N ILE A 5 -7.52 -7.23 29.79
CA ILE A 5 -8.37 -8.27 29.19
C ILE A 5 -9.42 -7.61 28.26
N TRP A 6 -10.09 -6.56 28.73
CA TRP A 6 -11.09 -5.84 27.93
C TRP A 6 -10.51 -5.20 26.67
N VAL A 7 -9.28 -4.66 26.78
CA VAL A 7 -8.58 -4.08 25.63
C VAL A 7 -8.27 -5.17 24.60
N ARG A 8 -7.79 -6.33 25.04
CA ARG A 8 -7.47 -7.46 24.16
C ARG A 8 -8.68 -8.00 23.43
N ASP A 9 -9.79 -8.22 24.13
CA ASP A 9 -11.05 -8.67 23.53
C ASP A 9 -11.57 -7.66 22.51
N SER A 10 -11.46 -6.37 22.83
CA SER A 10 -11.86 -5.30 21.91
C SER A 10 -11.01 -5.28 20.64
N VAL A 11 -9.68 -5.41 20.77
CA VAL A 11 -8.77 -5.43 19.61
C VAL A 11 -8.99 -6.69 18.77
N SER A 12 -9.16 -7.86 19.40
CA SER A 12 -9.45 -9.10 18.68
C SER A 12 -10.77 -9.01 17.91
N GLY A 13 -11.82 -8.43 18.52
CA GLY A 13 -13.08 -8.13 17.83
C GLY A 13 -12.90 -7.19 16.64
N CYS A 14 -12.08 -6.14 16.77
CA CYS A 14 -11.74 -5.26 15.65
C CYS A 14 -11.00 -6.00 14.52
N CYS A 15 -10.06 -6.88 14.86
CA CYS A 15 -9.35 -7.70 13.87
C CYS A 15 -10.30 -8.61 13.11
N GLN A 16 -11.27 -9.24 13.78
CA GLN A 16 -12.27 -10.08 13.13
C GLN A 16 -13.12 -9.28 12.14
N VAL A 17 -13.62 -8.09 12.54
CA VAL A 17 -14.40 -7.21 11.66
C VAL A 17 -13.57 -6.76 10.45
N LEU A 18 -12.28 -6.45 10.65
CA LEU A 18 -11.38 -6.10 9.56
C LEU A 18 -11.15 -7.27 8.61
N ALA A 19 -10.93 -8.48 9.14
CA ALA A 19 -10.75 -9.68 8.34
C ALA A 19 -12.01 -9.94 7.48
N GLU A 20 -13.20 -9.87 8.07
CA GLU A 20 -14.47 -9.97 7.36
C GLU A 20 -14.62 -8.90 6.26
N ALA A 21 -14.34 -7.63 6.57
CA ALA A 21 -14.39 -6.54 5.57
C ALA A 21 -13.38 -6.75 4.42
N PHE A 22 -12.22 -7.36 4.68
CA PHE A 22 -11.26 -7.66 3.63
C PHE A 22 -11.78 -8.70 2.65
N HIS A 23 -12.72 -9.58 3.03
CA HIS A 23 -13.36 -10.50 2.09
C HIS A 23 -14.27 -9.78 1.07
N ASP A 24 -14.80 -8.59 1.40
CA ASP A 24 -15.64 -7.81 0.48
C ASP A 24 -14.85 -7.14 -0.64
N GLY A 25 -13.53 -7.04 -0.52
CA GLY A 25 -12.65 -6.65 -1.60
C GLY A 25 -11.43 -5.82 -1.20
N TYR A 26 -10.52 -5.66 -2.16
CA TYR A 26 -9.23 -5.00 -1.93
C TYR A 26 -9.32 -3.51 -1.54
N SER A 27 -10.46 -2.84 -1.79
CA SER A 27 -10.66 -1.43 -1.42
C SER A 27 -10.61 -1.21 0.08
N TRP A 28 -11.19 -2.12 0.87
CA TRP A 28 -11.15 -2.08 2.33
C TRP A 28 -9.72 -2.24 2.87
N VAL A 29 -8.92 -3.06 2.19
CA VAL A 29 -7.50 -3.23 2.52
C VAL A 29 -6.72 -1.94 2.27
N VAL A 30 -6.98 -1.27 1.14
CA VAL A 30 -6.35 0.04 0.84
C VAL A 30 -6.73 1.06 1.90
N GLU A 31 -8.01 1.15 2.24
CA GLU A 31 -8.52 2.10 3.23
C GLU A 31 -7.89 1.85 4.60
N ALA A 32 -7.87 0.61 5.07
CA ALA A 32 -7.26 0.27 6.35
C ALA A 32 -5.75 0.60 6.40
N LEU A 33 -5.01 0.28 5.33
CA LEU A 33 -3.59 0.63 5.24
C LEU A 33 -3.34 2.14 5.18
N ASP A 34 -4.18 2.89 4.45
CA ASP A 34 -4.11 4.36 4.39
C ASP A 34 -4.47 5.00 5.74
N HIS A 35 -5.18 4.27 6.61
CA HIS A 35 -5.49 4.62 7.99
C HIS A 35 -4.58 3.93 9.02
N HIS A 36 -3.31 3.67 8.68
CA HIS A 36 -2.28 3.22 9.62
C HIS A 36 -2.54 1.85 10.28
N LEU A 37 -3.22 0.93 9.58
CA LEU A 37 -3.46 -0.42 10.09
C LEU A 37 -2.18 -1.13 10.51
N SER A 38 -1.15 -1.16 9.66
CA SER A 38 0.10 -1.88 9.95
C SER A 38 0.78 -1.34 11.21
N GLU A 39 0.82 -0.01 11.34
CA GLU A 39 1.40 0.66 12.51
C GLU A 39 0.63 0.31 13.78
N SER A 40 -0.71 0.30 13.70
CA SER A 40 -1.59 -0.07 14.81
C SER A 40 -1.36 -1.51 15.25
N ILE A 41 -1.22 -2.44 14.29
CA ILE A 41 -0.93 -3.86 14.59
C ILE A 41 0.43 -4.00 15.28
N LEU A 42 1.47 -3.34 14.78
CA LEU A 42 2.80 -3.44 15.40
C LEU A 42 2.82 -2.82 16.81
N LYS A 43 2.08 -1.73 17.04
CA LYS A 43 1.91 -1.15 18.38
C LYS A 43 1.19 -2.06 19.37
N CYS A 44 0.41 -3.03 18.89
CA CYS A 44 -0.22 -4.02 19.78
C CYS A 44 0.78 -5.05 20.34
N GLN A 45 2.02 -5.12 19.85
CA GLN A 45 3.02 -6.06 20.37
C GLN A 45 3.28 -5.86 21.86
N SER A 46 3.32 -4.63 22.36
CA SER A 46 3.51 -4.38 23.80
C SER A 46 2.40 -4.99 24.67
N LEU A 47 1.20 -5.21 24.10
CA LEU A 47 0.11 -5.90 24.78
C LEU A 47 0.38 -7.42 24.85
N LEU A 48 1.07 -7.99 23.86
CA LEU A 48 1.48 -9.39 23.82
C LEU A 48 2.63 -9.65 24.80
N ASP A 49 3.65 -8.81 24.81
CA ASP A 49 4.83 -8.97 25.67
C ASP A 49 4.51 -8.82 27.17
N SER A 50 3.44 -8.08 27.49
CA SER A 50 3.02 -7.85 28.88
C SER A 50 2.46 -9.09 29.60
N ASP A 51 2.14 -10.16 28.85
CA ASP A 51 1.51 -11.39 29.38
C ASP A 51 2.47 -12.58 29.54
N ALA A 52 3.55 -12.66 28.75
CA ALA A 52 4.54 -13.73 28.87
C ALA A 52 5.17 -13.84 30.28
N ALA A 53 5.11 -12.76 31.06
CA ALA A 53 5.60 -12.71 32.43
C ALA A 53 4.58 -13.17 33.50
N VAL A 54 3.30 -13.41 33.16
CA VAL A 54 2.24 -13.47 34.19
C VAL A 54 1.53 -14.82 34.34
N ARG A 55 1.28 -15.66 33.31
CA ARG A 55 0.49 -16.90 33.52
C ARG A 55 0.77 -18.05 32.53
N GLU A 56 1.07 -19.24 33.04
CA GLU A 56 1.23 -20.49 32.27
C GLU A 56 -0.11 -21.12 31.79
N ASP A 57 -1.27 -20.47 32.00
CA ASP A 57 -2.61 -21.12 31.93
C ASP A 57 -3.71 -20.25 31.30
N ASP A 58 -3.39 -19.25 30.46
CA ASP A 58 -4.38 -18.31 29.90
C ASP A 58 -4.58 -18.47 28.38
N ASP A 59 -5.67 -19.17 27.99
CA ASP A 59 -6.10 -19.41 26.60
C ASP A 59 -6.38 -18.13 25.77
N ALA A 60 -6.34 -16.94 26.39
CA ALA A 60 -6.57 -15.66 25.72
C ALA A 60 -5.36 -15.15 24.91
N GLU A 61 -4.12 -15.52 25.27
CA GLU A 61 -2.89 -15.08 24.59
C GLU A 61 -2.79 -15.56 23.14
N PRO A 62 -3.16 -16.82 22.83
CA PRO A 62 -3.27 -17.29 21.45
C PRO A 62 -4.24 -16.46 20.60
N ILE A 63 -5.36 -15.98 21.15
CA ILE A 63 -6.45 -15.41 20.33
C ILE A 63 -6.05 -14.08 19.70
N LEU A 64 -5.60 -13.11 20.51
CA LEU A 64 -5.20 -11.79 19.98
C LEU A 64 -4.03 -11.93 19.01
N HIS A 65 -3.03 -12.74 19.36
CA HIS A 65 -1.86 -12.97 18.53
C HIS A 65 -2.28 -13.53 17.15
N MET A 66 -3.16 -14.53 17.14
CA MET A 66 -3.70 -15.12 15.90
C MET A 66 -4.52 -14.11 15.09
N SER A 67 -5.37 -13.30 15.73
CA SER A 67 -6.18 -12.28 15.05
C SER A 67 -5.32 -11.22 14.36
N LEU A 68 -4.25 -10.74 15.01
CA LEU A 68 -3.34 -9.75 14.43
C LEU A 68 -2.59 -10.32 13.21
N MET A 69 -2.09 -11.56 13.35
CA MET A 69 -1.43 -12.27 12.25
C MET A 69 -2.38 -12.50 11.07
N GLU A 70 -3.64 -12.87 11.33
CA GLU A 70 -4.64 -13.10 10.29
C GLU A 70 -4.90 -11.85 9.45
N VAL A 71 -5.03 -10.70 10.09
CA VAL A 71 -5.23 -9.42 9.40
C VAL A 71 -4.02 -9.07 8.52
N LEU A 72 -2.79 -9.20 9.04
CA LEU A 72 -1.58 -8.95 8.23
C LEU A 72 -1.40 -9.97 7.09
N ASN A 73 -1.68 -11.25 7.34
CA ASN A 73 -1.68 -12.29 6.30
C ASN A 73 -2.72 -11.99 5.21
N SER A 74 -3.88 -11.47 5.58
CA SER A 74 -4.89 -11.04 4.63
C SER A 74 -4.34 -9.94 3.71
N VAL A 75 -3.66 -8.93 4.25
CA VAL A 75 -2.99 -7.89 3.44
C VAL A 75 -2.01 -8.51 2.43
N ASN A 76 -1.22 -9.51 2.84
CA ASN A 76 -0.25 -10.20 1.98
C ASN A 76 -0.89 -10.81 0.72
N PHE A 77 -2.06 -11.45 0.86
CA PHE A 77 -2.80 -11.99 -0.29
C PHE A 77 -3.22 -10.89 -1.28
N TYR A 78 -3.59 -9.73 -0.76
CA TYR A 78 -4.03 -8.58 -1.56
C TYR A 78 -2.88 -7.77 -2.20
N LEU A 79 -1.61 -8.04 -1.89
CA LEU A 79 -0.47 -7.33 -2.51
C LEU A 79 -0.36 -7.53 -4.03
N ILE A 80 -1.13 -8.44 -4.64
CA ILE A 80 -1.21 -8.57 -6.12
C ILE A 80 -1.89 -7.36 -6.75
N TYR A 81 -2.80 -6.73 -6.01
CA TYR A 81 -3.54 -5.56 -6.44
C TYR A 81 -2.67 -4.32 -6.28
N ARG A 82 -2.53 -3.58 -7.37
CA ARG A 82 -1.68 -2.39 -7.40
C ARG A 82 -2.03 -1.33 -6.35
N PRO A 83 -3.31 -0.99 -6.11
CA PRO A 83 -3.66 -0.02 -5.08
C PRO A 83 -3.19 -0.46 -3.69
N VAL A 84 -3.38 -1.73 -3.35
CA VAL A 84 -2.94 -2.31 -2.07
C VAL A 84 -1.42 -2.30 -1.97
N LEU A 85 -0.70 -2.76 -3.00
CA LEU A 85 0.77 -2.75 -3.01
C LEU A 85 1.34 -1.34 -2.79
N ARG A 86 0.74 -0.31 -3.41
CA ARG A 86 1.15 1.08 -3.21
C ARG A 86 0.90 1.56 -1.79
N SER A 87 -0.28 1.27 -1.25
CA SER A 87 -0.64 1.63 0.11
C SER A 87 0.27 0.93 1.13
N ALA A 88 0.48 -0.38 0.98
CA ALA A 88 1.38 -1.16 1.82
C ALA A 88 2.81 -0.59 1.81
N ARG A 89 3.36 -0.25 0.64
CA ARG A 89 4.69 0.40 0.57
C ARG A 89 4.76 1.76 1.25
N ARG A 90 3.68 2.54 1.21
CA ARG A 90 3.62 3.80 1.97
C ARG A 90 3.63 3.52 3.47
N SER A 91 2.84 2.56 3.92
CA SER A 91 2.76 2.12 5.32
C SER A 91 4.12 1.59 5.82
N ILE A 92 4.77 0.70 5.08
CA ILE A 92 6.11 0.17 5.40
C ILE A 92 7.14 1.29 5.53
N ARG A 93 7.16 2.22 4.55
CA ARG A 93 8.08 3.37 4.62
C ARG A 93 7.79 4.24 5.84
N HIS A 94 6.53 4.48 6.16
CA HIS A 94 6.15 5.26 7.34
C HIS A 94 6.65 4.61 8.64
N ILE A 95 6.45 3.30 8.80
CA ILE A 95 6.92 2.53 9.96
C ILE A 95 8.45 2.57 10.09
N PHE A 96 9.17 2.45 8.97
CA PHE A 96 10.61 2.60 8.95
C PHE A 96 11.05 4.03 9.36
N GLU A 97 10.38 5.06 8.84
CA GLU A 97 10.71 6.46 9.14
C GLU A 97 10.41 6.85 10.59
N THR A 98 9.46 6.18 11.26
CA THR A 98 9.15 6.41 12.68
C THR A 98 10.05 5.63 13.64
N GLY A 99 10.87 4.71 13.15
CA GLY A 99 11.71 3.84 13.99
C GLY A 99 10.92 2.77 14.75
N LEU A 100 9.64 2.54 14.41
CA LEU A 100 8.79 1.60 15.16
C LEU A 100 9.29 0.15 15.09
N GLU A 101 10.09 -0.20 14.07
CA GLU A 101 10.71 -1.54 13.98
C GLU A 101 11.85 -1.76 14.99
N ASP A 102 12.49 -0.70 15.46
CA ASP A 102 13.66 -0.80 16.33
C ASP A 102 13.28 -1.31 17.73
N ASP A 103 12.04 -1.04 18.15
CA ASP A 103 11.47 -1.46 19.44
C ASP A 103 10.76 -2.82 19.37
N PHE A 104 10.74 -3.47 18.21
CA PHE A 104 9.95 -4.69 17.98
C PHE A 104 10.76 -5.97 18.24
N ASP A 105 10.14 -7.00 18.82
CA ASP A 105 10.76 -8.33 18.95
C ASP A 105 10.88 -9.01 17.58
N GLN A 106 12.09 -8.98 17.02
CA GLN A 106 12.41 -9.54 15.71
C GLN A 106 12.44 -11.07 15.67
N ASN A 107 12.18 -11.75 16.79
CA ASN A 107 12.09 -13.21 16.85
C ASN A 107 10.65 -13.71 17.03
N GLY A 108 9.67 -12.79 17.10
CA GLY A 108 8.27 -13.12 17.32
C GLY A 108 7.54 -13.55 16.04
N LEU A 109 6.50 -14.38 16.19
CA LEU A 109 5.66 -14.82 15.06
C LEU A 109 4.96 -13.64 14.35
N LEU A 110 4.63 -12.56 15.06
CA LEU A 110 4.09 -11.36 14.43
C LEU A 110 5.13 -10.66 13.55
N TRP A 111 6.40 -10.66 13.98
CA TRP A 111 7.51 -10.16 13.16
C TRP A 111 7.67 -10.96 11.88
N ASP A 112 7.61 -12.29 11.93
CA ASP A 112 7.73 -13.14 10.74
C ASP A 112 6.70 -12.77 9.66
N VAL A 113 5.45 -12.49 10.07
CA VAL A 113 4.38 -12.09 9.15
C VAL A 113 4.63 -10.67 8.61
N TRP A 114 5.11 -9.76 9.45
CA TRP A 114 5.48 -8.39 9.05
C TRP A 114 6.66 -8.38 8.07
N ASP A 115 7.72 -9.13 8.36
CA ASP A 115 8.91 -9.22 7.51
C ASP A 115 8.58 -9.84 6.16
N ARG A 116 7.75 -10.89 6.15
CA ARG A 116 7.20 -11.46 4.92
C ARG A 116 6.40 -10.42 4.11
N LEU A 117 5.61 -9.56 4.76
CA LEU A 117 4.91 -8.48 4.07
C LEU A 117 5.89 -7.53 3.38
N LYS A 118 6.97 -7.14 4.05
CA LYS A 118 8.03 -6.28 3.49
C LYS A 118 8.69 -6.94 2.28
N GLU A 119 9.11 -8.19 2.42
CA GLU A 119 9.76 -8.96 1.37
C GLU A 119 8.85 -9.08 0.13
N VAL A 120 7.62 -9.56 0.31
CA VAL A 120 6.67 -9.77 -0.78
C VAL A 120 6.28 -8.44 -1.45
N ALA A 121 6.11 -7.36 -0.68
CA ALA A 121 5.84 -6.04 -1.24
C ALA A 121 7.03 -5.46 -2.00
N GLY A 122 8.27 -5.75 -1.58
CA GLY A 122 9.50 -5.42 -2.29
C GLY A 122 9.56 -6.14 -3.63
N LEU A 123 9.53 -7.47 -3.60
CA LEU A 123 9.62 -8.34 -4.78
C LEU A 123 8.53 -8.02 -5.82
N ARG A 124 7.27 -7.89 -5.39
CA ARG A 124 6.16 -7.58 -6.30
C ARG A 124 6.26 -6.19 -6.92
N TRP A 125 6.88 -5.25 -6.22
CA TRP A 125 7.09 -3.91 -6.75
C TRP A 125 8.17 -3.91 -7.82
N GLU A 126 9.32 -4.55 -7.55
CA GLU A 126 10.41 -4.68 -8.50
C GLU A 126 9.97 -5.42 -9.76
N ALA A 127 9.34 -6.58 -9.61
CA ALA A 127 8.80 -7.34 -10.74
C ALA A 127 7.82 -6.51 -11.60
N ARG A 128 7.02 -5.63 -10.98
CA ARG A 128 6.12 -4.73 -11.70
C ARG A 128 6.86 -3.62 -12.45
N GLU A 129 7.90 -3.05 -11.87
CA GLU A 129 8.71 -2.03 -12.54
C GLU A 129 9.48 -2.66 -13.71
N ASP A 130 9.99 -3.89 -13.56
CA ASP A 130 10.64 -4.65 -14.62
C ASP A 130 9.67 -4.95 -15.77
N LEU A 131 8.47 -5.45 -15.47
CA LEU A 131 7.43 -5.68 -16.48
C LEU A 131 7.00 -4.37 -17.15
N ALA A 132 6.83 -3.29 -16.39
CA ALA A 132 6.48 -1.99 -16.96
C ALA A 132 7.59 -1.43 -17.87
N ALA A 133 8.86 -1.67 -17.53
CA ALA A 133 10.00 -1.32 -18.36
C ALA A 133 10.06 -2.17 -19.64
N GLN A 134 9.60 -3.43 -19.59
CA GLN A 134 9.56 -4.34 -20.75
C GLN A 134 8.35 -4.10 -21.66
N GLU A 135 7.17 -3.80 -21.11
CA GLU A 135 5.92 -3.72 -21.88
C GLU A 135 5.67 -2.36 -22.54
N VAL A 136 6.40 -1.31 -22.17
CA VAL A 136 5.98 0.05 -22.53
C VAL A 136 7.09 0.86 -23.19
N THR A 137 7.14 0.68 -24.50
CA THR A 137 7.98 1.47 -25.41
C THR A 137 7.18 2.53 -26.18
N LYS A 138 5.84 2.52 -26.10
CA LYS A 138 4.99 3.41 -26.91
C LYS A 138 4.21 4.44 -26.10
N CYS A 139 4.37 5.70 -26.49
CA CYS A 139 3.54 6.79 -26.01
C CYS A 139 2.07 6.58 -26.43
N MET A 140 1.14 6.68 -25.48
CA MET A 140 -0.30 6.53 -25.69
C MET A 140 -1.00 7.82 -26.17
N ASN A 141 -0.26 8.89 -26.48
CA ASN A 141 -0.80 10.00 -27.25
C ASN A 141 -0.90 9.57 -28.72
N PRO A 142 -2.11 9.47 -29.32
CA PRO A 142 -2.27 9.07 -30.71
C PRO A 142 -1.61 10.05 -31.70
N GLU A 143 -1.38 11.30 -31.29
CA GLU A 143 -0.72 12.34 -32.08
C GLU A 143 0.80 12.43 -31.80
N CYS A 144 1.39 11.45 -31.11
CA CYS A 144 2.81 11.48 -30.82
C CYS A 144 3.65 11.18 -32.06
N ALA A 145 4.47 12.14 -32.48
CA ALA A 145 5.36 11.98 -33.64
C ALA A 145 6.64 11.17 -33.33
N THR A 146 7.10 11.10 -32.08
CA THR A 146 8.40 10.47 -31.72
C THR A 146 8.35 9.74 -30.36
N PRO A 147 8.06 8.43 -30.34
CA PRO A 147 8.10 7.62 -29.14
C PRO A 147 9.52 7.11 -28.86
N GLU A 148 10.46 8.02 -28.57
CA GLU A 148 11.89 7.66 -28.31
C GLU A 148 12.36 8.05 -26.90
N ARG A 149 11.44 8.34 -25.98
CA ARG A 149 11.78 8.84 -24.63
C ARG A 149 11.35 7.87 -23.55
N ALA A 150 12.07 7.91 -22.41
CA ALA A 150 11.63 7.30 -21.17
C ALA A 150 10.19 7.75 -20.85
N LEU A 151 9.25 6.81 -20.94
CA LEU A 151 7.84 7.14 -20.84
C LEU A 151 7.45 7.38 -19.38
N ARG A 152 6.66 8.43 -19.18
CA ARG A 152 6.06 8.78 -17.90
C ARG A 152 4.71 8.10 -17.78
N GLN A 153 4.51 7.40 -16.67
CA GLN A 153 3.25 6.75 -16.38
C GLN A 153 2.22 7.75 -15.82
N CYS A 154 0.95 7.59 -16.17
CA CYS A 154 -0.15 8.34 -15.56
C CYS A 154 -0.18 8.08 -14.05
N SER A 155 -0.08 9.13 -13.23
CA SER A 155 -0.12 8.97 -11.77
C SER A 155 -1.46 8.45 -11.24
N SER A 156 -2.53 8.61 -12.01
CA SER A 156 -3.90 8.30 -11.58
C SER A 156 -4.27 6.82 -11.80
N CYS A 157 -4.41 6.37 -13.06
CA CYS A 157 -4.72 4.96 -13.34
C CYS A 157 -3.47 4.09 -13.51
N SER A 158 -2.35 4.73 -13.82
CA SER A 158 -1.05 4.09 -14.01
C SER A 158 -0.98 3.01 -15.08
N ASN A 159 -1.93 3.04 -16.00
CA ASN A 159 -2.04 2.11 -17.11
C ASN A 159 -1.87 2.81 -18.48
N ALA A 160 -1.38 4.04 -18.45
CA ALA A 160 -1.07 4.80 -19.64
C ALA A 160 0.27 5.51 -19.49
N TYR A 161 0.96 5.65 -20.61
CA TYR A 161 2.36 6.06 -20.65
C TYR A 161 2.56 7.13 -21.72
N PHE A 162 3.29 8.18 -21.37
CA PHE A 162 3.40 9.38 -22.19
C PHE A 162 4.84 9.84 -22.27
N CYS A 163 5.20 10.33 -23.45
CA CYS A 163 6.53 10.87 -23.71
C CYS A 163 6.88 12.05 -22.75
N ASP A 164 5.88 12.90 -22.47
CA ASP A 164 5.99 14.11 -21.66
C ASP A 164 4.61 14.59 -21.18
N PRO A 165 4.54 15.63 -20.32
CA PRO A 165 3.27 16.20 -19.86
C PRO A 165 2.38 16.84 -20.94
N VAL A 166 2.91 17.13 -22.13
CA VAL A 166 2.13 17.61 -23.29
C VAL A 166 1.40 16.43 -23.92
N CYS A 167 2.12 15.33 -24.22
CA CYS A 167 1.56 14.04 -24.65
C CYS A 167 0.43 13.58 -23.71
N GLN A 168 0.66 13.66 -22.38
CA GLN A 168 -0.36 13.29 -21.39
C GLN A 168 -1.61 14.18 -21.46
N ARG A 169 -1.46 15.51 -21.62
CA ARG A 169 -2.59 16.45 -21.69
C ARG A 169 -3.40 16.28 -22.97
N ILE A 170 -2.74 16.03 -24.10
CA ILE A 170 -3.42 15.76 -25.38
C ILE A 170 -4.22 14.47 -25.25
N ALA A 171 -3.57 13.38 -24.85
CA ALA A 171 -4.24 12.10 -24.64
C ALA A 171 -5.39 12.19 -23.62
N TRP A 172 -5.24 12.99 -22.55
CA TRP A 172 -6.29 13.24 -21.56
C TRP A 172 -7.55 13.82 -22.18
N ARG A 173 -7.41 14.80 -23.08
CA ARG A 173 -8.54 15.45 -23.75
C ARG A 173 -9.21 14.56 -24.78
N LEU A 174 -8.43 13.72 -25.47
CA LEU A 174 -8.94 12.87 -26.53
C LEU A 174 -9.71 11.66 -25.99
N GLU A 175 -9.07 10.81 -25.19
CA GLU A 175 -9.66 9.52 -24.81
C GLU A 175 -9.22 9.00 -23.44
N HIS A 176 -8.03 9.40 -22.98
CA HIS A 176 -7.46 8.84 -21.76
C HIS A 176 -8.29 9.15 -20.51
N LYS A 177 -8.99 10.30 -20.45
CA LYS A 177 -9.83 10.65 -19.29
C LYS A 177 -10.86 9.55 -18.99
N LYS A 178 -11.61 9.10 -20.00
CA LYS A 178 -12.66 8.09 -19.83
C LYS A 178 -12.08 6.77 -19.33
N SER A 179 -11.10 6.23 -20.06
CA SER A 179 -10.44 4.97 -19.69
C SER A 179 -9.67 5.05 -18.36
N CYS A 180 -9.18 6.23 -17.98
CA CYS A 180 -8.54 6.46 -16.68
C CYS A 180 -9.55 6.35 -15.53
N HIS A 181 -10.77 6.85 -15.68
CA HIS A 181 -11.81 6.74 -14.66
C HIS A 181 -12.32 5.30 -14.52
N GLU A 182 -12.57 4.61 -15.63
CA GLU A 182 -12.97 3.20 -15.65
C GLU A 182 -11.96 2.31 -14.91
N ARG A 183 -10.66 2.48 -15.21
CA ARG A 183 -9.57 1.72 -14.56
C ARG A 183 -9.36 2.07 -13.09
N ARG A 184 -9.93 3.17 -12.59
CA ARG A 184 -9.92 3.54 -11.17
C ARG A 184 -11.08 2.94 -10.39
N GLY A 185 -12.01 2.23 -11.04
CA GLY A 185 -13.21 1.72 -10.40
C GLY A 185 -14.18 2.81 -9.98
N MET A 186 -14.05 4.04 -10.51
CA MET A 186 -15.06 5.07 -10.31
C MET A 186 -16.15 4.88 -11.36
N ALA A 187 -17.35 4.50 -10.92
CA ALA A 187 -18.54 4.49 -11.75
C ALA A 187 -18.77 5.89 -12.34
N PHE A 188 -19.04 5.94 -13.65
CA PHE A 188 -19.33 7.16 -14.39
C PHE A 188 -20.75 7.64 -14.07
N PRO A 189 -20.92 8.82 -13.45
CA PRO A 189 -21.94 9.72 -13.98
C PRO A 189 -21.47 11.18 -13.90
N TRP A 190 -20.86 11.69 -14.98
CA TRP A 190 -20.66 13.14 -15.13
C TRP A 190 -20.99 13.57 -16.56
N ASP A 191 -22.07 14.37 -16.62
CA ASP A 191 -22.63 15.11 -17.75
C ASP A 191 -21.60 16.09 -18.35
N GLU A 192 -21.49 16.10 -19.68
CA GLU A 192 -20.49 16.83 -20.47
C GLU A 192 -20.71 18.36 -20.52
N THR A 193 -21.73 18.89 -19.84
CA THR A 193 -22.20 20.26 -20.03
C THR A 193 -21.63 21.33 -19.09
N LYS A 194 -20.70 21.02 -18.17
CA LYS A 194 -20.15 22.05 -17.24
C LYS A 194 -18.72 22.50 -17.60
N PRO A 195 -18.48 23.82 -17.77
CA PRO A 195 -17.16 24.34 -18.09
C PRO A 195 -16.19 24.20 -16.89
N VAL A 196 -14.94 23.84 -17.21
CA VAL A 196 -13.85 23.68 -16.25
C VAL A 196 -13.43 25.05 -15.72
N LEU A 197 -13.73 25.34 -14.46
CA LEU A 197 -13.06 26.42 -13.73
C LEU A 197 -11.61 25.99 -13.44
N THR A 198 -10.69 26.79 -13.97
CA THR A 198 -9.24 26.69 -13.75
C THR A 198 -8.84 27.01 -12.32
N THR A 199 -7.67 26.47 -11.95
CA THR A 199 -6.84 26.74 -10.76
C THR A 199 -7.17 25.96 -9.48
N HIS A 200 -6.40 24.89 -9.25
CA HIS A 200 -5.56 24.79 -8.05
C HIS A 200 -4.31 24.00 -8.40
N ILE A 201 -3.21 24.74 -8.55
CA ILE A 201 -1.85 24.24 -8.70
C ILE A 201 -1.37 23.89 -7.30
N TRP A 202 -1.06 22.62 -7.04
CA TRP A 202 -0.22 22.23 -5.91
C TRP A 202 1.24 22.22 -6.38
N PRO A 203 2.15 22.96 -5.74
CA PRO A 203 3.55 22.98 -6.13
C PRO A 203 4.22 21.65 -5.75
N ARG A 204 4.82 20.95 -6.72
CA ARG A 204 5.78 19.88 -6.47
C ARG A 204 7.05 20.49 -5.90
N GLN A 205 7.33 20.25 -4.62
CA GLN A 205 8.68 20.42 -4.10
C GLN A 205 9.57 19.33 -4.72
N ALA A 206 10.65 19.78 -5.37
CA ALA A 206 11.68 18.92 -5.93
C ALA A 206 12.59 18.46 -4.79
N HIS A 207 12.41 17.22 -4.33
CA HIS A 207 13.40 16.54 -3.51
C HIS A 207 14.22 15.60 -4.40
N HIS A 208 15.51 15.89 -4.47
CA HIS A 208 16.57 14.99 -4.93
C HIS A 208 16.39 13.62 -4.27
N ARG A 209 16.29 12.56 -5.07
CA ARG A 209 16.37 11.18 -4.59
C ARG A 209 17.84 10.80 -4.42
N PRO A 210 18.31 10.34 -3.26
CA PRO A 210 19.51 9.52 -3.18
C PRO A 210 19.18 8.13 -3.73
N GLY A 211 20.07 7.59 -4.57
CA GLY A 211 19.97 6.23 -5.09
C GLY A 211 20.20 5.19 -4.00
N TYR A 212 19.38 4.15 -4.00
CA TYR A 212 19.64 2.94 -3.23
C TYR A 212 20.82 2.19 -3.88
N GLN A 213 21.96 2.15 -3.19
CA GLN A 213 23.05 1.23 -3.48
C GLN A 213 23.00 0.06 -2.52
N LEU A 214 23.26 -1.12 -3.09
CA LEU A 214 23.25 -2.45 -2.50
C LEU A 214 23.99 -2.51 -1.14
N LEU A 215 23.38 -3.20 -0.18
CA LEU A 215 24.09 -3.91 0.89
C LEU A 215 23.82 -5.40 0.77
N LEU A 216 24.56 -6.05 -0.13
CA LEU A 216 24.88 -7.47 -0.05
C LEU A 216 26.41 -7.58 -0.17
N ARG A 217 27.10 -7.76 0.96
CA ARG A 217 28.30 -8.59 1.15
C ARG A 217 29.00 -8.30 2.49
N GLY A 218 29.10 -9.36 3.29
CA GLY A 218 30.38 -9.84 3.83
C GLY A 218 30.92 -9.19 5.11
N GLY A 219 30.88 -9.97 6.19
CA GLY A 219 31.61 -9.80 7.43
C GLY A 219 31.34 -10.98 8.35
#